data_AF-A0A2L1UWE5-F1
#
_entry.id   AF-A0A2L1UWE5-F1
#
_cell.length_a   1.000
_cell.length_b   1.000
_cell.length_c   1.000
_cell.angle_alpha   90.00
_cell.angle_beta   90.00
_cell.angle_gamma   90.00
#
_symmetry.space_group_name_H-M   'P 1'
#
loop_
_entity.id
_entity.type
_entity.pdbx_description
1 polymer ?
#
loop_
_entity_poly.entity_id
_entity_poly.type
_entity_poly.pdbx_seq_one_letter_code
_entity_poly.pdbx_strand_id
1 'polypeptide(L)'
;MKVAVNLLLVAGCFASVEAFAQIDEPDIANDCVKAGIYAAAGKVAYQQGDFAKAREIFRNQVAWSEFCHKPQDQIATAYNNIALTYMKQGDYLKAKAWLMLVPADKKSQFNLSQIQPKLDALPQPASPAGVYWQYAGFGSWNLVEVKAEEAQFKIDFTGMYMGQMSLYYGPNTGDFSVVTAVKDNHAVYHEADDTAASGGQCSVEMKFDAASVMLHTTGDCGFGQNVRAEGQFVRVTQ
;
A
#
# COMPACT_ATOMS: atom_id res chain seq x y z
N MET A 1 14.55 -79.18 -34.86
CA MET A 1 13.37 -78.76 -35.64
C MET A 1 12.39 -78.09 -34.67
N LYS A 2 11.84 -76.93 -35.07
CA LYS A 2 10.92 -76.01 -34.37
C LYS A 2 11.56 -74.95 -33.45
N VAL A 3 11.52 -73.75 -34.01
CA VAL A 3 11.68 -72.41 -33.43
C VAL A 3 10.50 -72.11 -32.51
N ALA A 4 10.74 -71.42 -31.40
CA ALA A 4 9.78 -70.50 -30.81
C ALA A 4 10.53 -69.39 -30.08
N VAL A 5 10.58 -68.23 -30.73
CA VAL A 5 10.99 -66.94 -30.17
C VAL A 5 9.92 -66.49 -29.18
N ASN A 6 10.30 -66.05 -27.99
CA ASN A 6 9.44 -65.21 -27.16
C ASN A 6 10.23 -63.97 -26.72
N LEU A 7 9.92 -62.87 -27.39
CA LEU A 7 10.25 -61.51 -26.98
C LEU A 7 9.55 -61.24 -25.63
N LEU A 8 10.33 -60.94 -24.59
CA LEU A 8 9.83 -60.24 -23.41
C LEU A 8 10.17 -58.76 -23.57
N LEU A 9 9.21 -57.99 -24.08
CA LEU A 9 9.18 -56.53 -23.94
C LEU A 9 8.73 -56.21 -22.51
N VAL A 10 9.66 -55.72 -21.69
CA VAL A 10 9.34 -55.17 -20.37
C VAL A 10 8.72 -53.79 -20.60
N ALA A 11 7.40 -53.71 -20.46
CA ALA A 11 6.68 -52.44 -20.42
C ALA A 11 6.95 -51.76 -19.08
N GLY A 12 7.82 -50.75 -19.08
CA GLY A 12 7.97 -49.82 -17.97
C GLY A 12 6.79 -48.85 -17.92
N CYS A 13 5.76 -49.18 -17.14
CA CYS A 13 4.73 -48.21 -16.77
C CYS A 13 5.34 -47.22 -15.78
N PHE A 14 5.81 -46.07 -16.28
CA PHE A 14 6.02 -44.90 -15.44
C PHE A 14 4.65 -44.42 -14.96
N ALA A 15 4.29 -44.75 -13.72
CA ALA A 15 3.20 -44.05 -13.03
C ALA A 15 3.73 -42.65 -12.68
N SER A 16 3.41 -41.66 -13.51
CA SER A 16 3.53 -40.26 -13.11
C SER A 16 2.56 -40.02 -11.96
N VAL A 17 3.08 -39.85 -10.75
CA VAL A 17 2.30 -39.34 -9.62
C VAL A 17 1.96 -37.90 -9.97
N GLU A 18 0.73 -37.66 -10.40
CA GLU A 18 0.20 -36.31 -10.52
C GLU A 18 0.11 -35.73 -9.11
N ALA A 19 1.13 -34.96 -8.74
CA ALA A 19 1.06 -34.11 -7.56
C ALA A 19 0.04 -33.01 -7.85
N PHE A 20 -1.23 -33.27 -7.56
CA PHE A 20 -2.24 -32.22 -7.51
C PHE A 20 -1.85 -31.27 -6.37
N ALA A 21 -1.43 -30.06 -6.72
CA ALA A 21 -1.34 -28.98 -5.76
C ALA A 21 -2.77 -28.69 -5.28
N GLN A 22 -3.12 -29.19 -4.09
CA GLN A 22 -4.38 -28.87 -3.46
C GLN A 22 -4.29 -27.40 -3.01
N ILE A 23 -4.84 -26.50 -3.82
CA ILE A 23 -5.07 -25.11 -3.39
C ILE A 23 -6.28 -25.18 -2.48
N ASP A 24 -6.06 -25.34 -1.18
CA ASP A 24 -7.13 -25.28 -0.20
C ASP A 24 -7.82 -23.91 -0.31
N GLU A 25 -9.14 -23.91 -0.45
CA GLU A 25 -9.91 -22.67 -0.47
C GLU A 25 -9.72 -21.92 0.87
N PRO A 26 -9.54 -20.59 0.84
CA PRO A 26 -9.38 -19.84 2.07
C PRO A 26 -10.57 -19.96 3.02
N ASP A 27 -10.32 -20.35 4.26
CA ASP A 27 -11.33 -20.31 5.32
C ASP A 27 -11.46 -18.88 5.88
N ILE A 28 -12.19 -18.05 5.12
CA ILE A 28 -12.42 -16.64 5.44
C ILE A 28 -13.03 -16.48 6.84
N ALA A 29 -13.99 -17.33 7.21
CA ALA A 29 -14.70 -17.21 8.47
C ALA A 29 -13.74 -17.39 9.66
N ASN A 30 -12.88 -18.41 9.61
CA ASN A 30 -11.87 -18.62 10.63
C ASN A 30 -10.78 -17.56 10.58
N ASP A 31 -10.37 -17.10 9.40
CA ASP A 31 -9.35 -16.07 9.27
C ASP A 31 -9.78 -14.71 9.83
N CYS A 32 -11.09 -14.42 9.86
CA CYS A 32 -11.61 -13.19 10.45
C CYS A 32 -11.39 -13.05 11.96
N VAL A 33 -10.91 -14.09 12.66
CA VAL A 33 -10.44 -14.00 14.05
C VAL A 33 -9.07 -13.34 14.17
N LYS A 34 -8.27 -13.32 13.08
CA LYS A 34 -6.92 -12.75 13.03
C LYS A 34 -6.91 -11.26 13.43
N ALA A 35 -7.95 -10.50 13.08
CA ALA A 35 -8.09 -9.09 13.48
C ALA A 35 -7.97 -8.91 15.02
N GLY A 36 -8.65 -9.76 15.80
CA GLY A 36 -8.59 -9.71 17.26
C GLY A 36 -7.22 -10.13 17.82
N ILE A 37 -6.59 -11.14 17.20
CA ILE A 37 -5.24 -11.59 17.56
C ILE A 37 -4.22 -10.48 17.34
N TYR A 38 -4.26 -9.81 16.18
CA TYR A 38 -3.37 -8.68 15.89
C TYR A 38 -3.63 -7.49 16.81
N ALA A 39 -4.89 -7.19 17.15
CA ALA A 39 -5.20 -6.15 18.13
C ALA A 39 -4.54 -6.41 19.49
N ALA A 40 -4.61 -7.65 19.99
CA ALA A 40 -3.99 -8.04 21.25
C ALA A 40 -2.45 -8.00 21.17
N ALA A 41 -1.86 -8.60 20.14
CA ALA A 41 -0.41 -8.65 19.96
C ALA A 41 0.21 -7.26 19.75
N GLY A 42 -0.44 -6.40 18.97
CA GLY A 42 0.00 -5.03 18.73
C GLY A 42 -0.03 -4.19 20.01
N LYS A 43 -1.08 -4.38 20.84
CA LYS A 43 -1.15 -3.74 22.17
C LYS A 43 0.00 -4.15 23.07
N VAL A 44 0.36 -5.44 23.09
CA VAL A 44 1.52 -5.92 23.86
C VAL A 44 2.81 -5.27 23.37
N ALA A 45 3.06 -5.26 22.06
CA ALA A 45 4.25 -4.62 21.49
C ALA A 45 4.31 -3.11 21.81
N TYR A 46 3.16 -2.42 21.73
CA TYR A 46 3.05 -1.00 22.06
C TYR A 46 3.38 -0.74 23.54
N GLN A 47 2.87 -1.58 24.46
CA GLN A 47 3.14 -1.48 25.89
C GLN A 47 4.62 -1.74 26.23
N GLN A 48 5.30 -2.54 25.42
CA GLN A 48 6.74 -2.79 25.52
C GLN A 48 7.59 -1.64 24.93
N GLY A 49 6.97 -0.64 24.29
CA GLY A 49 7.65 0.48 23.65
C GLY A 49 8.20 0.19 22.26
N ASP A 50 7.98 -1.01 21.72
CA ASP A 50 8.36 -1.37 20.35
C ASP A 50 7.30 -0.87 19.35
N PHE A 51 7.30 0.45 19.12
CA PHE A 51 6.29 1.11 18.31
C PHE A 51 6.34 0.71 16.82
N ALA A 52 7.52 0.39 16.29
CA ALA A 52 7.66 -0.06 14.91
C ALA A 52 7.02 -1.44 14.71
N LYS A 53 7.31 -2.39 15.60
CA LYS A 53 6.67 -3.71 15.57
C LYS A 53 5.17 -3.63 15.83
N ALA A 54 4.76 -2.82 16.81
CA ALA A 54 3.33 -2.60 17.10
C ALA A 54 2.59 -2.09 15.86
N ARG A 55 3.20 -1.16 15.12
CA ARG A 55 2.64 -0.60 13.89
C ARG A 55 2.42 -1.66 12.82
N GLU A 56 3.42 -2.49 12.52
CA GLU A 56 3.27 -3.57 11.53
C GLU A 56 2.19 -4.57 11.95
N ILE A 57 2.10 -4.90 13.23
CA ILE A 57 1.03 -5.76 13.75
C ILE A 57 -0.34 -5.08 13.62
N PHE A 58 -0.46 -3.79 13.96
CA PHE A 58 -1.71 -3.06 13.81
C PHE A 58 -2.10 -2.84 12.34
N ARG A 59 -1.16 -2.76 11.40
CA ARG A 59 -1.47 -2.78 9.96
C ARG A 59 -2.18 -4.08 9.57
N ASN A 60 -1.73 -5.23 10.10
CA ASN A 60 -2.44 -6.50 9.92
C ASN A 60 -3.81 -6.50 10.62
N GLN A 61 -3.95 -5.86 11.78
CA GLN A 61 -5.26 -5.65 12.41
C GLN A 61 -6.21 -4.89 11.46
N VAL A 62 -5.75 -3.78 10.86
CA VAL A 62 -6.53 -3.00 9.89
C VAL A 62 -6.93 -3.86 8.70
N ALA A 63 -5.96 -4.53 8.08
CA ALA A 63 -6.17 -5.37 6.91
C ALA A 63 -7.33 -6.37 7.12
N TRP A 64 -7.26 -7.16 8.18
CA TRP A 64 -8.30 -8.15 8.50
C TRP A 64 -9.60 -7.52 9.01
N SER A 65 -9.55 -6.36 9.67
CA SER A 65 -10.77 -5.69 10.14
C SER A 65 -11.61 -5.19 8.96
N GLU A 66 -10.96 -4.61 7.96
CA GLU A 66 -11.61 -4.14 6.74
C GLU A 66 -12.06 -5.30 5.84
N PHE A 67 -11.19 -6.27 5.57
CA PHE A 67 -11.52 -7.44 4.75
C PHE A 67 -12.74 -8.19 5.28
N CYS A 68 -12.80 -8.36 6.61
CA CYS A 68 -13.91 -9.02 7.29
C CYS A 68 -15.09 -8.10 7.62
N HIS A 69 -15.08 -6.86 7.13
CA HIS A 69 -16.14 -5.87 7.32
C HIS A 69 -16.55 -5.73 8.80
N LYS A 70 -15.55 -5.65 9.70
CA LYS A 70 -15.79 -5.45 11.14
C LYS A 70 -16.54 -4.13 11.38
N PRO A 71 -17.23 -4.00 12.53
CA PRO A 71 -17.89 -2.75 12.90
C PRO A 71 -16.97 -1.53 12.76
N GLN A 72 -17.52 -0.42 12.27
CA GLN A 72 -16.75 0.79 11.93
C GLN A 72 -15.97 1.36 13.12
N ASP A 73 -16.48 1.21 14.35
CA ASP A 73 -15.80 1.63 15.58
C ASP A 73 -14.55 0.77 15.87
N GLN A 74 -14.55 -0.51 15.48
CA GLN A 74 -13.39 -1.39 15.59
C GLN A 74 -12.33 -1.05 14.55
N ILE A 75 -12.75 -0.78 13.30
CA ILE A 75 -11.85 -0.33 12.23
C ILE A 75 -11.22 1.02 12.63
N ALA A 76 -12.01 1.97 13.12
CA ALA A 76 -11.52 3.26 13.62
C ALA A 76 -10.51 3.09 14.77
N THR A 77 -10.75 2.13 15.67
CA THR A 77 -9.80 1.78 16.74
C THR A 77 -8.48 1.25 16.16
N ALA A 78 -8.53 0.40 15.13
CA ALA A 78 -7.33 -0.11 14.46
C ALA A 78 -6.50 1.02 13.81
N TYR A 79 -7.14 1.96 13.10
CA TYR A 79 -6.46 3.14 12.55
C TYR A 79 -5.81 3.99 13.65
N ASN A 80 -6.54 4.25 14.73
CA ASN A 80 -6.04 5.04 15.85
C ASN A 80 -4.85 4.37 16.56
N ASN A 81 -4.84 3.04 16.66
CA ASN A 81 -3.69 2.31 17.20
C ASN A 81 -2.42 2.57 16.37
N ILE A 82 -2.52 2.56 15.04
CA ILE A 82 -1.41 2.91 14.16
C ILE A 82 -0.99 4.38 14.35
N ALA A 83 -1.94 5.31 14.35
CA ALA A 83 -1.66 6.73 14.57
C ALA A 83 -0.90 6.97 15.88
N LEU A 84 -1.30 6.33 16.97
CA LEU A 84 -0.62 6.41 18.26
C LEU A 84 0.84 5.95 18.19
N THR A 85 1.16 4.93 17.39
CA THR A 85 2.56 4.51 17.21
C THR A 85 3.40 5.60 16.52
N TYR A 86 2.85 6.29 15.52
CA TYR A 86 3.52 7.41 14.85
C TYR A 86 3.67 8.62 15.76
N MET A 87 2.63 8.94 16.54
CA MET A 87 2.67 9.99 17.55
C MET A 87 3.81 9.77 18.56
N LYS A 88 4.01 8.52 19.00
CA LYS A 88 5.09 8.16 19.93
C LYS A 88 6.50 8.29 19.32
N GLN A 89 6.62 8.16 18.01
CA GLN A 89 7.90 8.33 17.29
C GLN A 89 8.10 9.75 16.73
N GLY A 90 7.14 10.66 16.91
CA GLY A 90 7.23 12.04 16.41
C GLY A 90 6.90 12.20 14.92
N ASP A 91 6.42 11.14 14.27
CA ASP A 91 5.99 11.14 12.86
C ASP A 91 4.58 11.74 12.71
N TYR A 92 4.40 13.01 13.07
CA TYR A 92 3.07 13.60 13.22
C TYR A 92 2.26 13.68 11.93
N LEU A 93 2.90 13.87 10.76
CA LEU A 93 2.20 13.88 9.47
C LEU A 93 1.66 12.49 9.10
N LYS A 94 2.43 11.43 9.36
CA LYS A 94 1.95 10.04 9.20
C LYS A 94 0.82 9.73 10.17
N ALA A 95 0.92 10.17 11.42
CA ALA A 95 -0.16 10.04 12.39
C ALA A 95 -1.45 10.73 11.89
N LYS A 96 -1.34 11.97 11.40
CA LYS A 96 -2.46 12.72 10.82
C LYS A 96 -3.10 11.96 9.65
N ALA A 97 -2.32 11.40 8.74
CA ALA A 97 -2.85 10.63 7.61
C ALA A 97 -3.76 9.49 8.06
N TRP A 98 -3.37 8.72 9.08
CA TRP A 98 -4.21 7.65 9.64
C TRP A 98 -5.46 8.16 10.38
N LEU A 99 -5.35 9.25 11.14
CA LEU A 99 -6.48 9.83 11.87
C LEU A 99 -7.56 10.37 10.91
N MET A 100 -7.12 10.89 9.76
CA MET A 100 -7.99 11.46 8.73
C MET A 100 -8.71 10.41 7.88
N LEU A 101 -8.46 9.11 8.04
CA LEU A 101 -9.28 8.06 7.42
C LEU A 101 -10.70 8.01 8.02
N VAL A 102 -10.85 8.40 9.29
CA VAL A 102 -12.13 8.44 10.01
C VAL A 102 -12.24 9.74 10.83
N PRO A 103 -12.30 10.91 10.18
CA PRO A 103 -12.17 12.21 10.85
C PRO A 103 -13.36 12.57 11.77
N ALA A 104 -14.50 11.89 11.59
CA ALA A 104 -15.68 12.03 12.43
C ALA A 104 -15.62 11.17 13.71
N ASP A 105 -14.70 10.20 13.80
CA ASP A 105 -14.56 9.37 15.00
C ASP A 105 -13.99 10.19 16.17
N LYS A 106 -14.56 10.01 17.37
CA LYS A 106 -14.19 10.76 18.56
C LYS A 106 -12.73 10.50 19.00
N LYS A 107 -12.21 9.29 18.78
CA LYS A 107 -10.80 8.97 19.12
C LYS A 107 -9.87 9.64 18.13
N SER A 108 -10.24 9.65 16.84
CA SER A 108 -9.47 10.37 15.82
C SER A 108 -9.40 11.87 16.10
N GLN A 109 -10.54 12.51 16.42
CA GLN A 109 -10.59 13.93 16.79
C GLN A 109 -9.75 14.21 18.04
N PHE A 110 -9.88 13.37 19.06
CA PHE A 110 -9.10 13.49 20.29
C PHE A 110 -7.59 13.41 19.99
N ASN A 111 -7.12 12.35 19.33
CA ASN A 111 -5.71 12.16 19.04
C ASN A 111 -5.14 13.24 18.11
N LEU A 112 -5.93 13.72 17.13
CA LEU A 112 -5.52 14.82 16.26
C LEU A 112 -5.32 16.11 17.07
N SER A 113 -6.21 16.42 18.01
CA SER A 113 -6.05 17.60 18.88
C SER A 113 -4.79 17.54 19.74
N GLN A 114 -4.34 16.35 20.14
CA GLN A 114 -3.11 16.19 20.93
C GLN A 114 -1.84 16.52 20.12
N ILE A 115 -1.87 16.35 18.80
CA ILE A 115 -0.72 16.63 17.92
C ILE A 115 -0.84 17.94 17.16
N GLN A 116 -1.97 18.64 17.23
CA GLN A 116 -2.20 19.87 16.47
C GLN A 116 -1.09 20.92 16.68
N PRO A 117 -0.65 21.24 17.92
CA PRO A 117 0.43 22.21 18.10
C PRO A 117 1.77 21.75 17.50
N LYS A 118 1.99 20.42 17.39
CA LYS A 118 3.19 19.87 16.76
C LYS A 118 3.12 19.98 15.24
N LEU A 119 1.94 19.78 14.67
CA LEU A 119 1.68 19.97 13.24
C LEU A 119 1.83 21.44 12.84
N ASP A 120 1.28 22.36 13.64
CA ASP A 120 1.35 23.81 13.38
C ASP A 120 2.77 24.36 13.48
N ALA A 121 3.63 23.72 14.27
CA ALA A 121 5.03 24.08 14.43
C ALA A 121 5.96 23.48 13.36
N LEU A 122 5.46 22.65 12.43
CA LEU A 122 6.29 22.09 11.37
C LEU A 122 6.73 23.19 10.39
N PRO A 123 8.00 23.19 9.94
CA PRO A 123 8.45 24.11 8.90
C PRO A 123 7.65 23.88 7.61
N GLN A 124 7.43 24.96 6.87
CA GLN A 124 6.88 24.83 5.52
C GLN A 124 7.93 24.19 4.61
N PRO A 125 7.53 23.24 3.75
CA PRO A 125 8.47 22.56 2.87
C PRO A 125 9.02 23.53 1.82
N ALA A 126 10.34 23.53 1.65
CA ALA A 126 11.02 24.42 0.71
C ALA A 126 10.91 23.96 -0.75
N SER A 127 10.51 22.71 -0.98
CA SER A 127 10.38 22.12 -2.31
C SER A 127 9.35 20.98 -2.31
N PRO A 128 8.96 20.47 -3.49
CA PRO A 128 8.12 19.28 -3.64
C PRO A 128 8.75 17.98 -3.09
N ALA A 129 10.05 17.96 -2.78
CA ALA A 129 10.70 16.77 -2.24
C ALA A 129 10.02 16.30 -0.95
N GLY A 130 9.73 15.00 -0.87
CA GLY A 130 8.98 14.40 0.22
C GLY A 130 8.27 13.11 -0.18
N VAL A 131 7.59 12.51 0.78
CA VAL A 131 6.79 11.29 0.64
C VAL A 131 5.32 11.66 0.76
N TYR A 132 4.51 11.16 -0.15
CA TYR A 132 3.08 11.43 -0.21
C TYR A 132 2.29 10.13 -0.25
N TRP A 133 1.21 10.05 0.53
CA TRP A 133 0.40 8.84 0.68
C TRP A 133 -1.05 9.06 0.25
N GLN A 134 -1.63 8.03 -0.36
CA GLN A 134 -3.08 7.94 -0.59
C GLN A 134 -3.55 6.55 -0.14
N TYR A 135 -4.65 6.49 0.62
CA TYR A 135 -5.08 5.22 1.21
C TYR A 135 -5.56 4.26 0.13
N ALA A 136 -4.99 3.05 0.11
CA ALA A 136 -5.30 2.02 -0.88
C ALA A 136 -6.22 0.91 -0.33
N GLY A 137 -6.54 0.96 0.97
CA GLY A 137 -7.29 -0.09 1.66
C GLY A 137 -6.38 -1.14 2.31
N PHE A 138 -6.98 -1.95 3.16
CA PHE A 138 -6.40 -3.03 3.95
C PHE A 138 -5.05 -2.68 4.59
N GLY A 139 -4.96 -1.49 5.17
CA GLY A 139 -3.77 -1.02 5.87
C GLY A 139 -2.59 -0.64 4.94
N SER A 140 -2.88 -0.46 3.66
CA SER A 140 -1.92 -0.15 2.59
C SER A 140 -2.16 1.23 1.99
N TRP A 141 -1.12 1.80 1.42
CA TRP A 141 -1.10 3.16 0.87
C TRP A 141 -0.42 3.13 -0.50
N ASN A 142 -1.00 3.84 -1.47
CA ASN A 142 -0.30 4.27 -2.67
C ASN A 142 0.74 5.33 -2.27
N LEU A 143 1.85 5.38 -3.00
CA LEU A 143 2.99 6.21 -2.70
C LEU A 143 3.36 7.09 -3.90
N VAL A 144 3.65 8.37 -3.62
CA VAL A 144 4.49 9.20 -4.47
C VAL A 144 5.72 9.61 -3.64
N GLU A 145 6.91 9.24 -4.08
CA GLU A 145 8.16 9.65 -3.48
C GLU A 145 8.87 10.64 -4.41
N VAL A 146 9.24 11.80 -3.88
CA VAL A 146 9.92 12.87 -4.63
C VAL A 146 11.27 13.14 -3.99
N LYS A 147 12.34 12.96 -4.75
CA LYS A 147 13.73 13.20 -4.33
C LYS A 147 14.34 14.30 -5.19
N ALA A 148 15.04 15.23 -4.57
CA ALA A 148 15.81 16.24 -5.31
C ALA A 148 16.99 15.57 -6.01
N GLU A 149 17.14 15.80 -7.31
CA GLU A 149 18.27 15.36 -8.13
C GLU A 149 18.81 16.55 -8.93
N GLU A 150 19.92 17.13 -8.45
CA GLU A 150 20.51 18.36 -8.99
C GLU A 150 19.49 19.52 -9.11
N ALA A 151 19.17 19.94 -10.33
CA ALA A 151 18.19 20.99 -10.63
C ALA A 151 16.79 20.44 -10.98
N GLN A 152 16.58 19.13 -10.81
CA GLN A 152 15.36 18.38 -11.13
C GLN A 152 14.90 17.56 -9.92
N PHE A 153 13.84 16.78 -10.11
CA PHE A 153 13.33 15.85 -9.12
C PHE A 153 13.13 14.47 -9.74
N LYS A 154 13.58 13.44 -9.03
CA LYS A 154 13.13 12.08 -9.26
C LYS A 154 11.80 11.88 -8.57
N ILE A 155 10.79 11.46 -9.32
CA ILE A 155 9.44 11.20 -8.85
C ILE A 155 9.13 9.73 -9.14
N ASP A 156 8.91 8.98 -8.07
CA ASP A 156 8.54 7.56 -8.10
C ASP A 156 7.09 7.43 -7.64
N PHE A 157 6.23 6.85 -8.46
CA PHE A 157 4.87 6.47 -8.09
C PHE A 157 4.78 4.97 -7.89
N THR A 158 4.10 4.53 -6.84
CA THR A 158 3.72 3.13 -6.62
C THR A 158 2.24 3.09 -6.26
N GLY A 159 1.44 2.61 -7.20
CA GLY A 159 0.01 2.40 -7.05
C GLY A 159 -0.32 0.94 -6.78
N MET A 160 -1.40 0.75 -6.02
CA MET A 160 -2.00 -0.55 -5.81
C MET A 160 -3.51 -0.45 -5.68
N TYR A 161 -4.17 -1.51 -6.09
CA TYR A 161 -5.59 -1.70 -5.92
C TYR A 161 -5.85 -2.94 -5.06
N MET A 162 -6.32 -2.72 -3.85
CA MET A 162 -6.70 -3.77 -2.91
C MET A 162 -8.11 -4.31 -3.26
N GLY A 163 -8.19 -5.20 -4.23
CA GLY A 163 -9.43 -5.88 -4.60
C GLY A 163 -9.97 -6.77 -3.47
N GLN A 164 -11.22 -7.22 -3.57
CA GLN A 164 -11.92 -7.94 -2.48
C GLN A 164 -11.13 -9.11 -1.88
N MET A 165 -10.34 -9.84 -2.69
CA MET A 165 -9.57 -11.00 -2.26
C MET A 165 -8.05 -10.74 -2.16
N SER A 166 -7.63 -9.48 -2.11
CA SER A 166 -6.21 -9.11 -2.18
C SER A 166 -5.38 -9.57 -0.97
N LEU A 167 -6.01 -9.92 0.17
CA LEU A 167 -5.29 -10.53 1.29
C LEU A 167 -4.82 -11.97 1.00
N TYR A 168 -5.44 -12.64 0.03
CA TYR A 168 -5.07 -14.01 -0.38
C TYR A 168 -4.26 -14.03 -1.68
N TYR A 169 -4.66 -13.20 -2.65
CA TYR A 169 -4.08 -13.23 -4.00
C TYR A 169 -3.16 -12.05 -4.31
N GLY A 170 -2.99 -11.13 -3.37
CA GLY A 170 -2.25 -9.89 -3.57
C GLY A 170 -3.06 -8.81 -4.28
N PRO A 171 -2.63 -7.54 -4.20
CA PRO A 171 -3.22 -6.47 -4.97
C PRO A 171 -2.74 -6.47 -6.42
N ASN A 172 -3.50 -5.78 -7.27
CA ASN A 172 -2.92 -5.30 -8.53
C ASN A 172 -2.00 -4.12 -8.21
N THR A 173 -0.87 -4.04 -8.90
CA THR A 173 0.14 -3.00 -8.67
C THR A 173 0.63 -2.42 -9.99
N GLY A 174 1.04 -1.16 -9.96
CA GLY A 174 1.71 -0.51 -11.07
C GLY A 174 2.46 0.72 -10.60
N ASP A 175 3.45 1.13 -11.38
CA ASP A 175 4.40 2.15 -11.00
C ASP A 175 4.90 2.93 -12.22
N PHE A 176 5.51 4.08 -11.94
CA PHE A 176 6.37 4.78 -12.90
C PHE A 176 7.48 5.50 -12.14
N SER A 177 8.58 5.79 -12.83
CA SER A 177 9.69 6.58 -12.31
C SER A 177 10.13 7.60 -13.36
N VAL A 178 10.27 8.86 -12.96
CA VAL A 178 10.69 9.94 -13.88
C VAL A 178 11.61 10.93 -13.19
N VAL A 179 12.65 11.38 -13.90
CA VAL A 179 13.45 12.53 -13.50
C VAL A 179 13.01 13.73 -14.34
N THR A 180 12.40 14.72 -13.70
CA THR A 180 11.83 15.88 -14.40
C THR A 180 11.89 17.15 -13.55
N ALA A 181 11.78 18.30 -14.20
CA ALA A 181 11.67 19.57 -13.49
C ALA A 181 10.23 19.76 -12.99
N VAL A 182 10.08 20.23 -11.75
CA VAL A 182 8.79 20.74 -11.26
C VAL A 182 8.78 22.26 -11.47
N LYS A 183 7.91 22.75 -12.34
CA LYS A 183 7.78 24.18 -12.66
C LYS A 183 6.40 24.67 -12.24
N ASP A 184 6.33 25.79 -11.54
CA ASP A 184 5.07 26.34 -11.01
C ASP A 184 4.24 25.29 -10.26
N ASN A 185 4.92 24.49 -9.43
CA ASN A 185 4.37 23.35 -8.69
C ASN A 185 3.71 22.27 -9.56
N HIS A 186 4.09 22.15 -10.82
CA HIS A 186 3.53 21.21 -11.76
C HIS A 186 4.62 20.39 -12.45
N ALA A 187 4.37 19.09 -12.58
CA ALA A 187 5.15 18.17 -13.39
C ALA A 187 4.23 17.22 -14.15
N VAL A 188 4.71 16.68 -15.27
CA VAL A 188 3.97 15.71 -16.07
C VAL A 188 4.89 14.54 -16.38
N TYR A 189 4.41 13.33 -16.11
CA TYR A 189 4.98 12.10 -16.64
C TYR A 189 4.33 11.82 -17.99
N HIS A 190 5.14 11.49 -18.99
CA HIS A 190 4.69 11.00 -20.28
C HIS A 190 5.26 9.61 -20.50
N GLU A 191 4.38 8.62 -20.66
CA GLU A 191 4.78 7.22 -20.88
C GLU A 191 5.62 7.04 -22.14
N ALA A 192 5.37 7.87 -23.17
CA ALA A 192 6.13 7.86 -24.41
C ALA A 192 7.63 8.18 -24.22
N ASP A 193 7.99 8.88 -23.15
CA ASP A 193 9.37 9.25 -22.81
C ASP A 193 10.03 8.21 -21.88
N ASP A 194 9.26 7.24 -21.39
CA ASP A 194 9.71 6.22 -20.46
C ASP A 194 10.21 4.98 -21.20
N THR A 195 11.54 4.84 -21.28
CA THR A 195 12.18 3.69 -21.94
C THR A 195 11.92 2.34 -21.26
N ALA A 196 11.43 2.33 -20.01
CA ALA A 196 11.05 1.13 -19.30
C ALA A 196 9.57 0.76 -19.50
N ALA A 197 8.75 1.68 -20.01
CA ALA A 197 7.35 1.43 -20.29
C ALA A 197 7.17 0.53 -21.53
N SER A 198 6.02 -0.14 -21.62
CA SER A 198 5.69 -1.04 -22.74
C SER A 198 5.31 -0.30 -24.04
N GLY A 199 5.41 1.03 -24.03
CA GLY A 199 4.97 1.93 -25.10
C GLY A 199 3.51 2.30 -24.96
N GLY A 200 3.23 3.60 -24.89
CA GLY A 200 1.88 4.15 -24.81
C GLY A 200 1.89 5.68 -24.94
N GLN A 201 0.70 6.28 -24.86
CA GLN A 201 0.53 7.75 -24.94
C GLN A 201 -0.08 8.31 -23.66
N CYS A 202 0.00 7.57 -22.56
CA CYS A 202 -0.53 8.03 -21.30
C CYS A 202 0.29 9.18 -20.73
N SER A 203 -0.38 10.04 -19.97
CA SER A 203 0.29 11.08 -19.16
C SER A 203 -0.30 11.16 -17.77
N VAL A 204 0.55 11.43 -16.79
CA VAL A 204 0.15 11.70 -15.41
C VAL A 204 0.55 13.12 -15.05
N GLU A 205 -0.44 13.99 -14.90
CA GLU A 205 -0.26 15.34 -14.36
C GLU A 205 -0.08 15.26 -12.83
N MET A 206 0.89 16.00 -12.30
CA MET A 206 1.20 16.09 -10.88
C MET A 206 1.20 17.55 -10.44
N LYS A 207 0.22 17.94 -9.64
CA LYS A 207 0.07 19.31 -9.11
C LYS A 207 0.38 19.32 -7.62
N PHE A 208 1.51 19.93 -7.27
CA PHE A 208 2.05 19.95 -5.92
C PHE A 208 1.50 21.15 -5.13
N ASP A 209 1.22 20.89 -3.86
CA ASP A 209 1.00 21.89 -2.83
C ASP A 209 1.94 21.59 -1.65
N ALA A 210 2.00 22.51 -0.68
CA ALA A 210 2.81 22.30 0.53
C ALA A 210 2.40 21.02 1.30
N ALA A 211 1.12 20.65 1.29
CA ALA A 211 0.59 19.53 2.08
C ALA A 211 0.17 18.31 1.25
N SER A 212 0.21 18.37 -0.08
CA SER A 212 -0.28 17.30 -0.94
C SER A 212 0.27 17.35 -2.35
N VAL A 213 0.03 16.30 -3.12
CA VAL A 213 0.11 16.31 -4.58
C VAL A 213 -1.18 15.73 -5.14
N MET A 214 -1.76 16.40 -6.13
CA MET A 214 -2.91 15.91 -6.88
C MET A 214 -2.42 15.28 -8.19
N LEU A 215 -2.75 14.01 -8.39
CA LEU A 215 -2.42 13.28 -9.61
C LEU A 215 -3.66 13.18 -10.51
N HIS A 216 -3.45 13.27 -11.81
CA HIS A 216 -4.50 13.00 -12.80
C HIS A 216 -3.93 12.22 -13.98
N THR A 217 -4.52 11.07 -14.29
CA THR A 217 -4.12 10.22 -15.41
C THR A 217 -4.98 10.51 -16.64
N THR A 218 -4.34 10.79 -17.78
CA THR A 218 -4.98 10.84 -19.10
C THR A 218 -4.48 9.68 -19.95
N GLY A 219 -5.39 8.86 -20.48
CA GLY A 219 -5.05 7.65 -21.22
C GLY A 219 -4.93 6.42 -20.33
N ASP A 220 -4.36 5.35 -20.88
CA ASP A 220 -4.09 4.09 -20.16
C ASP A 220 -2.58 3.89 -20.06
N CYS A 221 -2.04 4.02 -18.84
CA CYS A 221 -0.62 3.90 -18.54
C CYS A 221 -0.19 2.44 -18.26
N GLY A 222 -1.10 1.46 -18.41
CA GLY A 222 -0.74 0.06 -18.22
C GLY A 222 -0.39 -0.35 -16.78
N PHE A 223 -0.77 0.43 -15.76
CA PHE A 223 -0.48 0.16 -14.33
C PHE A 223 -1.16 -1.11 -13.76
N GLY A 224 -1.82 -1.91 -14.59
CA GLY A 224 -2.62 -3.05 -14.16
C GLY A 224 -4.07 -2.66 -13.85
N GLN A 225 -4.93 -3.67 -13.78
CA GLN A 225 -6.37 -3.46 -13.65
C GLN A 225 -6.71 -2.69 -12.37
N ASN A 226 -7.47 -1.60 -12.51
CA ASN A 226 -7.94 -0.69 -11.44
C ASN A 226 -6.85 0.09 -10.69
N VAL A 227 -5.58 0.00 -11.11
CA VAL A 227 -4.51 0.83 -10.57
C VAL A 227 -4.45 2.12 -11.38
N ARG A 228 -4.50 3.26 -10.71
CA ARG A 228 -4.39 4.58 -11.36
C ARG A 228 -3.59 5.54 -10.51
N ALA A 229 -2.74 6.32 -11.17
CA ALA A 229 -2.07 7.48 -10.59
C ALA A 229 -3.06 8.66 -10.58
N GLU A 230 -4.01 8.63 -9.65
CA GLU A 230 -5.18 9.52 -9.66
C GLU A 230 -5.52 10.01 -8.24
N GLY A 231 -5.98 11.25 -8.13
CA GLY A 231 -6.50 11.81 -6.90
C GLY A 231 -5.41 12.38 -5.99
N GLN A 232 -5.82 12.75 -4.78
CA GLN A 232 -4.95 13.46 -3.84
C GLN A 232 -4.10 12.49 -3.01
N PHE A 233 -2.82 12.80 -2.90
CA PHE A 233 -1.87 12.18 -2.00
C PHE A 233 -1.43 13.21 -0.95
N VAL A 234 -1.50 12.87 0.33
CA VAL A 234 -1.14 13.76 1.43
C VAL A 234 0.35 13.63 1.76
N ARG A 235 1.04 14.75 1.96
CA ARG A 235 2.45 14.77 2.38
C ARG A 235 2.58 14.18 3.79
N VAL A 236 3.52 13.25 3.96
CA VAL A 236 3.77 12.55 5.23
C VAL A 236 5.20 12.69 5.77
N THR A 237 6.03 13.48 5.11
CA THR A 237 7.37 13.90 5.56
C THR A 237 7.46 15.42 5.60
N GLN A 238 8.39 15.95 6.39
CA GLN A 238 8.68 17.39 6.40
C GLN A 238 9.36 17.79 5.10
#